data_AF-A0A6G2Q0S9-F1
#
_entry.id   AF-A0A6G2Q0S9-F1
#
_cell.length_a   1.000
_cell.length_b   1.000
_cell.length_c   1.000
_cell.angle_alpha   90.00
_cell.angle_beta   90.00
_cell.angle_gamma   90.00
#
_symmetry.space_group_name_H-M   'P 1'
#
loop_
_entity.id
_entity.type
_entity.pdbx_description
1 polymer ?
#
loop_
_entity_poly.entity_id
_entity_poly.type
_entity_poly.pdbx_seq_one_letter_code
_entity_poly.pdbx_strand_id
1 'polypeptide(L)'
;MRRRGTAVGAALVLSGAGALLGLAATPAQAATVAYATHCVPPAGISPVDGTTKVEITAPATARVGDTVDIGWKFVQAASKNPDIIDLPANSVQPSGVLKAAGAQSADIAMQGPRQNPAIPKGTQMVLSDMKGSVKLTAPGEVTLTPDAYTVNAMSTDTKCTPKEAVQQSATIKVTAAGGTSTPTPTPTPTPTHSATPTPTPSTSGGTGQTDFTGKEVRIPYACKTPIGDKNATSPVQIDARKNGGDYALTVRFKKSVMDSPADIPAGSVKPSMAVVVGGADKGTVQVAGPANAAPIKSGDPIAIPDLTGTYKPGATGSSTLSPGVLTVNALGTTTTCTPTRTQVSLTLDTTGQAGGTSGGTATSGGSTGGTSASTSGGLADTGASDHGTLKALGLVAGTAILLGGAVFTFMPRSRRR
;
A
#
# COMPACT_ATOMS: atom_id res chain seq x y z
N MET A 1 67.08 7.36 -49.74
CA MET A 1 66.97 7.52 -48.27
C MET A 1 67.14 6.12 -47.67
N ARG A 2 68.06 5.77 -46.76
CA ARG A 2 68.49 6.34 -45.46
C ARG A 2 67.32 6.59 -44.48
N ARG A 3 67.30 6.11 -43.23
CA ARG A 3 68.09 5.05 -42.54
C ARG A 3 67.44 4.78 -41.15
N ARG A 4 67.69 3.60 -40.55
CA ARG A 4 67.33 3.17 -39.15
C ARG A 4 65.83 2.89 -38.93
N GLY A 5 65.44 2.00 -38.00
CA GLY A 5 66.29 1.05 -37.23
C GLY A 5 65.56 0.36 -36.06
N THR A 6 66.00 -0.87 -35.77
CA THR A 6 65.87 -1.71 -34.56
C THR A 6 65.72 -0.96 -33.21
N ALA A 7 65.20 -1.54 -32.11
CA ALA A 7 65.42 -2.93 -31.66
C ALA A 7 64.51 -3.37 -30.47
N VAL A 8 64.57 -4.68 -30.15
CA VAL A 8 64.36 -5.31 -28.83
C VAL A 8 62.97 -5.21 -28.17
N GLY A 9 62.55 -6.31 -27.53
CA GLY A 9 61.40 -6.36 -26.62
C GLY A 9 61.80 -6.93 -25.26
N ALA A 10 60.85 -7.00 -24.33
CA ALA A 10 61.01 -7.66 -23.04
C ALA A 10 59.73 -8.44 -22.68
N ALA A 11 59.86 -9.76 -22.46
CA ALA A 11 58.82 -10.54 -21.84
C ALA A 11 58.96 -10.40 -20.31
N LEU A 12 57.91 -9.94 -19.62
CA LEU A 12 57.94 -9.70 -18.19
C LEU A 12 56.72 -10.36 -17.53
N VAL A 13 56.92 -11.61 -17.09
CA VAL A 13 55.94 -12.34 -16.28
C VAL A 13 56.05 -11.83 -14.85
N LEU A 14 54.97 -11.26 -14.32
CA LEU A 14 54.86 -10.87 -12.91
C LEU A 14 53.62 -11.53 -12.30
N SER A 15 53.86 -12.47 -11.40
CA SER A 15 52.82 -13.19 -10.67
C SER A 15 52.40 -12.41 -9.42
N GLY A 16 51.09 -12.21 -9.26
CA GLY A 16 50.44 -12.09 -7.96
C GLY A 16 50.47 -10.72 -7.26
N ALA A 17 49.29 -10.12 -7.13
CA ALA A 17 48.81 -9.51 -5.88
C ALA A 17 47.28 -9.44 -5.93
N GLY A 18 46.59 -9.67 -4.81
CA GLY A 18 45.13 -9.58 -4.76
C GLY A 18 44.66 -8.13 -4.70
N ALA A 19 43.90 -7.69 -5.70
CA ALA A 19 43.09 -6.48 -5.62
C ALA A 19 41.63 -6.87 -5.38
N LEU A 20 40.97 -6.20 -4.43
CA LEU A 20 39.57 -6.48 -4.08
C LEU A 20 38.65 -6.15 -5.27
N LEU A 21 38.01 -7.17 -5.85
CA LEU A 21 36.91 -6.99 -6.80
C LEU A 21 35.67 -6.48 -6.07
N GLY A 22 35.66 -5.18 -5.79
CA GLY A 22 34.44 -4.46 -5.46
C GLY A 22 33.45 -4.61 -6.60
N LEU A 23 32.24 -5.09 -6.30
CA LEU A 23 31.14 -5.23 -7.25
C LEU A 23 30.61 -3.84 -7.62
N ALA A 24 31.36 -3.14 -8.48
CA ALA A 24 30.87 -2.01 -9.24
C ALA A 24 29.75 -2.53 -10.16
N ALA A 25 28.50 -2.39 -9.71
CA ALA A 25 27.33 -2.80 -10.47
C ALA A 25 27.27 -1.99 -11.76
N THR A 26 27.66 -2.62 -12.87
CA THR A 26 27.48 -2.04 -14.20
C THR A 26 25.99 -1.79 -14.41
N PRO A 27 25.58 -0.58 -14.82
CA PRO A 27 24.18 -0.33 -15.12
C PRO A 27 23.75 -1.25 -16.27
N ALA A 28 22.54 -1.81 -16.19
CA ALA A 28 21.93 -2.40 -17.38
C ALA A 28 21.76 -1.29 -18.41
N GLN A 29 21.93 -1.60 -19.70
CA GLN A 29 21.70 -0.59 -20.73
C GLN A 29 20.23 -0.16 -20.68
N ALA A 30 20.00 1.12 -20.37
CA ALA A 30 18.69 1.71 -20.33
C ALA A 30 18.15 1.80 -21.76
N ALA A 31 17.27 0.87 -22.15
CA ALA A 31 16.71 0.86 -23.48
C ALA A 31 15.77 2.06 -23.64
N THR A 32 16.00 2.88 -24.66
CA THR A 32 15.04 3.93 -25.02
C THR A 32 13.82 3.28 -25.68
N VAL A 33 12.70 3.26 -24.97
CA VAL A 33 11.44 2.73 -25.47
C VAL A 33 10.56 3.87 -25.99
N ALA A 34 10.03 3.69 -27.19
CA ALA A 34 9.06 4.58 -27.82
C ALA A 34 7.69 3.89 -27.84
N TYR A 35 6.62 4.62 -27.53
CA TYR A 35 5.26 4.11 -27.58
C TYR A 35 4.22 5.20 -27.88
N ALA A 36 3.11 4.81 -28.51
CA ALA A 36 1.94 5.64 -28.73
C ALA A 36 1.21 5.89 -27.40
N THR A 37 0.87 7.16 -27.16
CA THR A 37 0.31 7.65 -25.90
C THR A 37 -0.89 8.56 -26.19
N HIS A 38 -1.97 8.35 -25.45
CA HIS A 38 -3.15 9.22 -25.43
C HIS A 38 -3.09 10.10 -24.19
N CYS A 39 -3.03 11.43 -24.36
CA CYS A 39 -3.02 12.40 -23.27
C CYS A 39 -4.35 13.15 -23.22
N VAL A 40 -5.06 13.06 -22.09
CA VAL A 40 -6.31 13.76 -21.80
C VAL A 40 -6.00 14.95 -20.87
N PRO A 41 -6.08 16.21 -21.36
CA PRO A 41 -5.97 17.38 -20.52
C PRO A 41 -7.27 17.64 -19.74
N PRO A 42 -7.24 18.50 -18.71
CA PRO A 42 -8.43 18.82 -17.92
C PRO A 42 -9.33 19.86 -18.61
N ALA A 43 -10.45 20.18 -17.97
CA ALA A 43 -11.40 21.23 -18.37
C ALA A 43 -11.99 21.12 -19.80
N GLY A 44 -12.06 19.91 -20.36
CA GLY A 44 -12.73 19.65 -21.65
C GLY A 44 -11.91 20.02 -22.89
N ILE A 45 -10.60 20.32 -22.73
CA ILE A 45 -9.68 20.47 -23.84
C ILE A 45 -9.56 19.13 -24.60
N SER A 46 -9.58 19.18 -25.94
CA SER A 46 -9.46 17.99 -26.79
C SER A 46 -8.24 17.13 -26.42
N PRO A 47 -8.40 15.80 -26.27
CA PRO A 47 -7.28 14.89 -26.07
C PRO A 47 -6.25 14.93 -27.20
N VAL A 48 -4.99 14.65 -26.86
CA VAL A 48 -3.84 14.67 -27.77
C VAL A 48 -3.24 13.27 -27.84
N ASP A 49 -3.18 12.70 -29.04
CA ASP A 49 -2.36 11.53 -29.33
C ASP A 49 -0.93 11.95 -29.72
N GLY A 50 0.07 11.21 -29.25
CA GLY A 50 1.47 11.44 -29.62
C GLY A 50 2.37 10.26 -29.26
N THR A 51 3.67 10.39 -29.52
CA THR A 51 4.67 9.37 -29.15
C THR A 51 5.43 9.80 -27.91
N THR A 52 5.38 9.00 -26.85
CA THR A 52 6.28 9.11 -25.70
C THR A 52 7.57 8.34 -26.01
N LYS A 53 8.73 8.89 -25.65
CA LYS A 53 10.02 8.19 -25.66
C LYS A 53 10.69 8.37 -24.31
N VAL A 54 11.09 7.27 -23.68
CA VAL A 54 11.65 7.26 -22.33
C VAL A 54 12.82 6.31 -22.21
N GLU A 55 13.73 6.63 -21.30
CA GLU A 55 14.91 5.85 -20.92
C GLU A 55 14.75 5.46 -19.44
N ILE A 56 14.77 4.16 -19.13
CA ILE A 56 14.59 3.66 -17.76
C ILE A 56 15.91 3.10 -17.23
N THR A 57 16.42 3.70 -16.15
CA THR A 57 17.73 3.35 -15.56
C THR A 57 17.53 2.51 -14.31
N ALA A 58 18.09 1.30 -14.29
CA ALA A 58 18.03 0.37 -13.15
C ALA A 58 19.35 -0.44 -13.02
N PRO A 59 19.69 -0.96 -11.83
CA PRO A 59 20.85 -1.83 -11.67
C PRO A 59 20.66 -3.17 -12.39
N ALA A 60 21.69 -3.66 -13.10
CA ALA A 60 21.61 -4.94 -13.81
C ALA A 60 21.41 -6.16 -12.89
N THR A 61 21.97 -6.09 -11.68
CA THR A 61 21.96 -7.18 -10.70
C THR A 61 21.70 -6.64 -9.30
N ALA A 62 20.91 -7.37 -8.52
CA ALA A 62 20.64 -7.06 -7.11
C ALA A 62 20.30 -8.36 -6.34
N ARG A 63 19.90 -8.26 -5.08
CA ARG A 63 19.56 -9.37 -4.19
C ARG A 63 18.14 -9.30 -3.66
N VAL A 64 17.57 -10.46 -3.34
CA VAL A 64 16.35 -10.54 -2.51
C VAL A 64 16.60 -9.84 -1.18
N GLY A 65 15.79 -8.84 -0.87
CA GLY A 65 15.93 -7.97 0.30
C GLY A 65 16.32 -6.54 -0.04
N ASP A 66 17.02 -6.32 -1.15
CA ASP A 66 17.49 -5.00 -1.58
C ASP A 66 16.32 -4.07 -1.94
N THR A 67 16.50 -2.77 -1.72
CA THR A 67 15.64 -1.73 -2.28
C THR A 67 16.46 -0.97 -3.30
N VAL A 68 16.01 -0.97 -4.55
CA VAL A 68 16.72 -0.38 -5.68
C VAL A 68 16.00 0.86 -6.17
N ASP A 69 16.76 1.93 -6.38
CA ASP A 69 16.27 3.14 -7.03
C ASP A 69 16.23 2.94 -8.55
N ILE A 70 15.20 3.52 -9.17
CA ILE A 70 14.97 3.48 -10.62
C ILE A 70 14.78 4.91 -11.12
N GLY A 71 15.47 5.24 -12.21
CA GLY A 71 15.27 6.48 -12.95
C GLY A 71 14.33 6.27 -14.14
N TRP A 72 13.52 7.27 -14.45
CA TRP A 72 12.75 7.39 -15.68
C TRP A 72 13.04 8.77 -16.27
N LYS A 73 13.67 8.79 -17.43
CA LYS A 73 14.05 10.00 -18.15
C LYS A 73 13.20 10.18 -19.40
N PHE A 74 12.64 11.38 -19.58
CA PHE A 74 11.85 11.69 -20.78
C PHE A 74 12.76 12.16 -21.91
N VAL A 75 12.91 11.32 -22.94
CA VAL A 75 13.57 11.68 -24.20
C VAL A 75 12.61 12.47 -25.11
N GLN A 76 11.32 12.14 -25.04
CA GLN A 76 10.26 12.83 -25.78
C GLN A 76 8.92 12.71 -25.05
N ALA A 77 8.28 13.83 -24.72
CA ALA A 77 6.88 13.83 -24.26
C ALA A 77 5.93 13.73 -25.46
N ALA A 78 4.83 12.97 -25.31
CA ALA A 78 3.78 12.88 -26.34
C ALA A 78 2.99 14.20 -26.53
N SER A 79 2.88 15.00 -25.47
CA SER A 79 2.13 16.26 -25.46
C SER A 79 3.01 17.50 -25.75
N LYS A 80 2.35 18.54 -26.23
CA LYS A 80 2.86 19.91 -26.36
C LYS A 80 2.14 20.84 -25.37
N ASN A 81 2.74 21.97 -25.03
CA ASN A 81 2.03 23.05 -24.37
C ASN A 81 0.95 23.61 -25.32
N PRO A 82 -0.33 23.74 -24.92
CA PRO A 82 -1.34 24.39 -25.74
C PRO A 82 -0.94 25.80 -26.19
N ASP A 83 -1.52 26.29 -27.30
CA ASP A 83 -1.17 27.60 -27.88
C ASP A 83 -1.82 28.81 -27.15
N ILE A 84 -2.03 28.67 -25.84
CA ILE A 84 -2.85 29.57 -25.02
C ILE A 84 -1.98 30.46 -24.12
N ILE A 85 -1.09 29.85 -23.32
CA ILE A 85 -0.19 30.54 -22.39
C ILE A 85 1.20 29.89 -22.40
N ASP A 86 2.24 30.67 -22.11
CA ASP A 86 3.55 30.14 -21.78
C ASP A 86 3.52 29.55 -20.37
N LEU A 87 3.99 28.32 -20.19
CA LEU A 87 4.09 27.73 -18.85
C LEU A 87 5.36 28.25 -18.17
N PRO A 88 5.28 28.88 -16.98
CA PRO A 88 6.46 29.42 -16.32
C PRO A 88 7.45 28.33 -15.90
N ALA A 89 8.70 28.73 -15.65
CA ALA A 89 9.70 27.83 -15.10
C ALA A 89 9.23 27.24 -13.75
N ASN A 90 9.57 25.97 -13.49
CA ASN A 90 9.20 25.24 -12.28
C ASN A 90 7.67 25.20 -11.99
N SER A 91 6.86 25.16 -13.05
CA SER A 91 5.39 25.04 -12.97
C SER A 91 4.86 23.64 -13.30
N VAL A 92 5.68 22.79 -13.92
CA VAL A 92 5.33 21.46 -14.44
C VAL A 92 5.98 20.37 -13.59
N GLN A 93 5.20 19.37 -13.20
CA GLN A 93 5.67 18.22 -12.45
C GLN A 93 5.14 16.91 -13.07
N PRO A 94 6.02 15.99 -13.52
CA PRO A 94 5.62 14.67 -13.95
C PRO A 94 5.53 13.69 -12.77
N SER A 95 4.57 12.76 -12.86
CA SER A 95 4.48 11.55 -12.05
C SER A 95 4.00 10.38 -12.93
N GLY A 96 4.14 9.13 -12.49
CA GLY A 96 3.67 7.99 -13.27
C GLY A 96 3.86 6.63 -12.61
N VAL A 97 3.53 5.58 -13.35
CA VAL A 97 3.68 4.19 -12.92
C VAL A 97 4.66 3.47 -13.84
N LEU A 98 5.61 2.77 -13.25
CA LEU A 98 6.48 1.81 -13.91
C LEU A 98 6.09 0.40 -13.43
N LYS A 99 5.77 -0.51 -14.35
CA LYS A 99 5.36 -1.87 -14.03
C LYS A 99 6.59 -2.76 -13.91
N ALA A 100 6.76 -3.39 -12.74
CA ALA A 100 7.61 -4.57 -12.60
C ALA A 100 6.80 -5.83 -12.90
N ALA A 101 7.41 -6.79 -13.62
CA ALA A 101 6.87 -8.12 -13.89
C ALA A 101 8.00 -9.17 -13.91
N GLY A 102 7.64 -10.45 -14.07
CA GLY A 102 8.60 -11.57 -14.04
C GLY A 102 8.63 -12.24 -12.67
N ALA A 103 9.81 -12.34 -12.05
CA ALA A 103 9.98 -12.98 -10.75
C ALA A 103 9.17 -12.32 -9.61
N GLN A 104 8.83 -11.04 -9.76
CA GLN A 104 7.86 -10.33 -8.93
C GLN A 104 7.04 -9.37 -9.80
N SER A 105 5.81 -9.07 -9.38
CA SER A 105 4.97 -8.05 -10.03
C SER A 105 4.68 -6.90 -9.06
N ALA A 106 4.89 -5.66 -9.49
CA ALA A 106 4.64 -4.48 -8.67
C ALA A 106 4.40 -3.21 -9.51
N ASP A 107 3.52 -2.35 -9.02
CA ASP A 107 3.34 -0.99 -9.52
C ASP A 107 4.29 -0.05 -8.78
N ILE A 108 5.29 0.47 -9.49
CA ILE A 108 6.31 1.36 -8.93
C ILE A 108 5.90 2.80 -9.21
N ALA A 109 5.61 3.55 -8.16
CA ALA A 109 5.28 4.97 -8.28
C ALA A 109 6.54 5.79 -8.60
N MET A 110 6.49 6.53 -9.70
CA MET A 110 7.55 7.42 -10.19
C MET A 110 7.12 8.87 -9.99
N GLN A 111 8.02 9.74 -9.52
CA GLN A 111 7.76 11.17 -9.40
C GLN A 111 9.00 11.99 -9.76
N GLY A 112 8.82 13.04 -10.56
CA GLY A 112 9.84 14.04 -10.85
C GLY A 112 9.73 15.25 -9.91
N PRO A 113 10.82 16.02 -9.73
CA PRO A 113 10.75 17.33 -9.11
C PRO A 113 9.94 18.29 -10.00
N ARG A 114 9.29 19.30 -9.41
CA ARG A 114 8.65 20.39 -10.19
C ARG A 114 9.74 21.35 -10.70
N GLN A 115 10.47 20.91 -11.72
CA GLN A 115 11.61 21.61 -12.29
C GLN A 115 11.53 21.55 -13.81
N ASN A 116 11.43 22.71 -14.44
CA ASN A 116 11.35 22.87 -15.90
C ASN A 116 11.81 24.28 -16.28
N PRO A 117 12.45 24.49 -17.45
CA PRO A 117 12.55 25.83 -18.03
C PRO A 117 11.16 26.38 -18.35
N ALA A 118 11.02 27.67 -18.60
CA ALA A 118 9.78 28.18 -19.17
C ALA A 118 9.49 27.46 -20.51
N ILE A 119 8.25 27.02 -20.72
CA ILE A 119 7.82 26.26 -21.91
C ILE A 119 6.89 27.16 -22.72
N PRO A 120 7.34 27.77 -23.83
CA PRO A 120 6.48 28.65 -24.62
C PRO A 120 5.27 27.91 -25.20
N LYS A 121 4.19 28.65 -25.44
CA LYS A 121 2.96 28.13 -26.03
C LYS A 121 3.20 27.45 -27.38
N GLY A 122 2.52 26.33 -27.62
CA GLY A 122 2.70 25.48 -28.80
C GLY A 122 3.99 24.63 -28.86
N THR A 123 4.96 24.82 -27.94
CA THR A 123 6.22 24.05 -27.92
C THR A 123 6.08 22.69 -27.23
N GLN A 124 7.10 21.82 -27.35
CA GLN A 124 7.05 20.49 -26.73
C GLN A 124 7.23 20.55 -25.21
N MET A 125 6.49 19.70 -24.49
CA MET A 125 6.59 19.62 -23.03
C MET A 125 7.97 19.13 -22.60
N VAL A 126 8.71 19.98 -21.87
CA VAL A 126 9.92 19.60 -21.14
C VAL A 126 9.51 19.06 -19.77
N LEU A 127 9.82 17.79 -19.52
CA LEU A 127 9.51 17.08 -18.28
C LEU A 127 10.80 16.72 -17.56
N SER A 128 10.81 16.84 -16.23
CA SER A 128 11.93 16.40 -15.40
C SER A 128 12.02 14.87 -15.31
N ASP A 129 13.23 14.37 -15.05
CA ASP A 129 13.46 12.95 -14.77
C ASP A 129 12.72 12.55 -13.49
N MET A 130 11.94 11.47 -13.58
CA MET A 130 11.24 10.88 -12.44
C MET A 130 12.11 9.85 -11.75
N LYS A 131 11.93 9.71 -10.44
CA LYS A 131 12.52 8.63 -9.64
C LYS A 131 11.43 7.86 -8.91
N GLY A 132 11.68 6.58 -8.72
CA GLY A 132 10.93 5.68 -7.85
C GLY A 132 11.87 4.63 -7.28
N SER A 133 11.38 3.82 -6.34
CA SER A 133 12.18 2.71 -5.80
C SER A 133 11.31 1.49 -5.52
N VAL A 134 11.91 0.32 -5.67
CA VAL A 134 11.23 -0.97 -5.50
C VAL A 134 12.06 -1.89 -4.62
N LYS A 135 11.40 -2.58 -3.69
CA LYS A 135 12.01 -3.64 -2.91
C LYS A 135 11.90 -4.96 -3.66
N LEU A 136 13.02 -5.68 -3.77
CA LEU A 136 13.12 -6.96 -4.45
C LEU A 136 12.82 -8.09 -3.45
N THR A 137 11.79 -8.90 -3.71
CA THR A 137 11.29 -9.90 -2.76
C THR A 137 11.44 -11.35 -3.24
N ALA A 138 11.65 -11.58 -4.54
CA ALA A 138 11.79 -12.90 -5.13
C ALA A 138 13.03 -12.98 -6.05
N PRO A 139 13.76 -14.11 -6.09
CA PRO A 139 14.89 -14.30 -6.98
C PRO A 139 14.42 -14.65 -8.41
N GLY A 140 15.19 -14.25 -9.41
CA GLY A 140 14.86 -14.38 -10.83
C GLY A 140 14.98 -13.04 -11.56
N GLU A 141 14.44 -12.94 -12.77
CA GLU A 141 14.53 -11.73 -13.58
C GLU A 141 13.26 -10.89 -13.43
N VAL A 142 13.43 -9.59 -13.18
CA VAL A 142 12.36 -8.61 -12.98
C VAL A 142 12.44 -7.57 -14.09
N THR A 143 11.44 -7.57 -14.97
CA THR A 143 11.38 -6.70 -16.15
C THR A 143 10.59 -5.43 -15.81
N LEU A 144 11.07 -4.28 -16.29
CA LEU A 144 10.51 -2.96 -16.04
C LEU A 144 9.90 -2.39 -17.32
N THR A 145 8.62 -2.03 -17.28
CA THR A 145 7.84 -1.52 -18.42
C THR A 145 7.18 -0.18 -18.08
N PRO A 146 7.38 0.89 -18.88
CA PRO A 146 6.66 2.16 -18.72
C PRO A 146 5.15 2.00 -18.90
N ASP A 147 4.36 2.68 -18.07
CA ASP A 147 2.90 2.70 -18.14
C ASP A 147 2.39 4.17 -18.11
N ALA A 148 1.16 4.39 -17.64
CA ALA A 148 0.54 5.70 -17.53
C ALA A 148 1.33 6.70 -16.67
N TYR A 149 1.39 7.94 -17.14
CA TYR A 149 1.99 9.08 -16.45
C TYR A 149 1.04 10.28 -16.43
N THR A 150 1.22 11.18 -15.47
CA THR A 150 0.47 12.43 -15.34
C THR A 150 1.43 13.60 -15.39
N VAL A 151 1.05 14.65 -16.12
CA VAL A 151 1.77 15.92 -16.18
C VAL A 151 0.92 16.96 -15.46
N ASN A 152 1.34 17.34 -14.25
CA ASN A 152 0.69 18.40 -13.49
C ASN A 152 1.32 19.75 -13.86
N ALA A 153 0.61 20.57 -14.63
CA ALA A 153 1.01 21.92 -15.00
C ALA A 153 0.12 22.94 -14.30
N MET A 154 0.71 23.85 -13.51
CA MET A 154 -0.02 24.90 -12.77
C MET A 154 -1.24 24.36 -11.98
N SER A 155 -1.02 23.27 -11.23
CA SER A 155 -2.05 22.54 -10.47
C SER A 155 -3.14 21.83 -11.29
N THR A 156 -3.00 21.73 -12.62
CA THR A 156 -3.93 21.02 -13.51
C THR A 156 -3.29 19.74 -14.07
N ASP A 157 -4.00 18.61 -14.01
CA ASP A 157 -3.48 17.29 -14.41
C ASP A 157 -3.85 16.93 -15.85
N THR A 158 -2.84 16.72 -16.70
CA THR A 158 -2.98 16.02 -17.98
C THR A 158 -2.59 14.55 -17.80
N LYS A 159 -3.51 13.62 -18.02
CA LYS A 159 -3.29 12.18 -17.84
C LYS A 159 -2.92 11.53 -19.17
N CYS A 160 -1.78 10.87 -19.23
CA CYS A 160 -1.22 10.26 -20.42
C CYS A 160 -1.12 8.73 -20.25
N THR A 161 -1.82 7.97 -21.09
CA THR A 161 -1.89 6.50 -21.04
C THR A 161 -1.34 5.89 -22.34
N PRO A 162 -0.56 4.80 -22.29
CA PRO A 162 -0.19 4.05 -23.50
C PRO A 162 -1.43 3.60 -24.29
N LYS A 163 -1.32 3.57 -25.63
CA LYS A 163 -2.35 3.07 -26.54
C LYS A 163 -2.10 1.63 -27.01
N GLU A 164 -0.97 1.07 -26.60
CA GLU A 164 -0.44 -0.22 -27.05
C GLU A 164 0.37 -0.90 -25.94
N ALA A 165 0.75 -2.17 -26.15
CA ALA A 165 1.59 -2.90 -25.21
C ALA A 165 3.05 -2.39 -25.27
N VAL A 166 3.42 -1.57 -24.28
CA VAL A 166 4.75 -0.97 -24.17
C VAL A 166 5.82 -2.06 -23.99
N GLN A 167 6.96 -1.92 -24.67
CA GLN A 167 8.08 -2.83 -24.57
C GLN A 167 8.81 -2.70 -23.22
N GLN A 168 9.42 -3.79 -22.78
CA GLN A 168 10.28 -3.81 -21.59
C GLN A 168 11.51 -2.92 -21.83
N SER A 169 11.81 -2.07 -20.86
CA SER A 169 12.82 -0.99 -20.96
C SER A 169 14.11 -1.28 -20.21
N ALA A 170 14.05 -2.12 -19.18
CA ALA A 170 15.17 -2.55 -18.37
C ALA A 170 14.83 -3.88 -17.66
N THR A 171 15.85 -4.67 -17.31
CA THR A 171 15.68 -5.93 -16.57
C THR A 171 16.68 -5.99 -15.42
N ILE A 172 16.19 -6.31 -14.23
CA ILE A 172 16.98 -6.50 -13.01
C ILE A 172 17.10 -8.00 -12.74
N LYS A 173 18.33 -8.53 -12.67
CA LYS A 173 18.59 -9.91 -12.27
C LYS A 173 18.71 -10.01 -10.75
N VAL A 174 17.65 -10.49 -10.11
CA VAL A 174 17.58 -10.65 -8.65
C VAL A 174 18.17 -11.99 -8.24
N THR A 175 19.27 -11.96 -7.53
CA THR A 175 19.90 -13.15 -6.95
C THR A 175 19.31 -13.46 -5.57
N ALA A 176 19.30 -14.73 -5.17
CA ALA A 176 18.85 -15.11 -3.83
C ALA A 176 19.71 -14.44 -2.75
N ALA A 177 19.11 -14.21 -1.57
CA ALA A 177 19.88 -13.88 -0.36
C ALA A 177 20.86 -15.04 -0.09
N GLY A 178 22.12 -14.71 0.22
CA GLY A 178 23.22 -15.67 0.16
C GLY A 178 23.20 -16.74 1.25
N GLY A 179 22.60 -17.90 0.96
CA GLY A 179 22.78 -19.15 1.70
C GLY A 179 23.57 -20.15 0.86
N THR A 180 24.77 -20.53 1.34
CA THR A 180 25.67 -21.43 0.59
C THR A 180 25.21 -22.88 0.65
N SER A 181 24.48 -23.34 -0.37
CA SER A 181 23.99 -24.71 -0.47
C SER A 181 25.00 -25.65 -1.14
N THR A 182 25.92 -26.22 -0.37
CA THR A 182 26.69 -27.40 -0.79
C THR A 182 25.81 -28.66 -0.65
N PRO A 183 25.65 -29.50 -1.69
CA PRO A 183 24.85 -30.72 -1.60
C PRO A 183 25.63 -31.88 -0.97
N THR A 184 25.05 -32.51 0.06
CA THR A 184 25.55 -33.76 0.65
C THR A 184 24.40 -34.79 0.71
N PRO A 185 24.58 -36.03 0.20
CA PRO A 185 23.52 -37.04 0.17
C PRO A 185 23.28 -37.74 1.52
N THR A 186 22.17 -38.49 1.58
CA THR A 186 21.54 -39.12 2.75
C THR A 186 22.44 -40.07 3.57
N PRO A 187 22.41 -40.00 4.92
CA PRO A 187 23.10 -40.95 5.81
C PRO A 187 22.27 -42.20 6.13
N THR A 188 22.95 -43.28 6.56
CA THR A 188 22.36 -44.48 7.19
C THR A 188 22.82 -44.58 8.66
N PRO A 189 21.98 -44.97 9.64
CA PRO A 189 22.27 -44.77 11.06
C PRO A 189 22.90 -45.97 11.79
N THR A 190 23.69 -45.70 12.82
CA THR A 190 24.02 -46.56 13.98
C THR A 190 24.55 -45.64 15.12
N PRO A 191 24.33 -45.91 16.43
CA PRO A 191 24.08 -44.82 17.39
C PRO A 191 25.12 -44.63 18.52
N THR A 192 24.78 -43.72 19.46
CA THR A 192 25.37 -43.48 20.80
C THR A 192 26.71 -42.69 20.82
N HIS A 193 26.94 -41.63 21.62
CA HIS A 193 26.32 -41.19 22.89
C HIS A 193 26.12 -39.65 23.03
N SER A 194 25.11 -39.28 23.83
CA SER A 194 25.02 -38.14 24.79
C SER A 194 25.87 -36.87 24.61
N ALA A 195 25.23 -35.74 24.25
CA ALA A 195 25.36 -34.46 24.99
C ALA A 195 24.25 -33.44 24.62
N THR A 196 23.90 -32.60 25.60
CA THR A 196 22.95 -31.46 25.64
C THR A 196 22.95 -30.52 24.41
N PRO A 197 21.77 -29.98 23.98
CA PRO A 197 21.64 -29.09 22.81
C PRO A 197 21.82 -27.59 23.13
N THR A 198 21.93 -26.75 22.08
CA THR A 198 21.56 -25.29 21.95
C THR A 198 22.65 -24.47 21.21
N PRO A 199 22.34 -23.57 20.23
CA PRO A 199 21.18 -23.48 19.33
C PRO A 199 21.52 -23.30 17.84
N THR A 200 20.50 -23.35 16.98
CA THR A 200 20.45 -22.71 15.64
C THR A 200 19.32 -21.67 15.69
N PRO A 201 19.42 -20.48 15.04
CA PRO A 201 18.51 -19.36 15.31
C PRO A 201 17.11 -19.53 14.71
N SER A 202 16.29 -20.34 15.38
CA SER A 202 14.85 -20.08 15.47
C SER A 202 14.63 -18.89 16.40
N THR A 203 13.80 -17.91 16.01
CA THR A 203 13.21 -16.97 16.98
C THR A 203 12.07 -17.67 17.73
N SER A 204 12.43 -18.74 18.46
CA SER A 204 11.54 -19.46 19.37
C SER A 204 12.17 -19.37 20.75
N GLY A 205 11.74 -18.38 21.52
CA GLY A 205 12.21 -18.16 22.87
C GLY A 205 11.32 -17.16 23.58
N GLY A 206 10.74 -17.56 24.71
CA GLY A 206 9.98 -16.68 25.59
C GLY A 206 10.91 -15.72 26.33
N THR A 207 11.49 -14.77 25.61
CA THR A 207 12.17 -13.63 26.22
C THR A 207 11.15 -12.83 27.04
N GLY A 208 11.62 -12.13 28.08
CA GLY A 208 10.82 -11.15 28.81
C GLY A 208 10.51 -9.88 28.01
N GLN A 209 10.54 -9.96 26.67
CA GLN A 209 10.25 -8.83 25.79
C GLN A 209 8.77 -8.46 25.91
N THR A 210 8.50 -7.36 26.58
CA THR A 210 7.16 -6.75 26.65
C THR A 210 6.92 -5.79 25.49
N ASP A 211 7.94 -5.10 24.99
CA ASP A 211 7.81 -4.04 24.00
C ASP A 211 8.18 -4.52 22.58
N PHE A 212 7.28 -4.30 21.61
CA PHE A 212 7.37 -4.78 20.23
C PHE A 212 7.15 -3.61 19.24
N THR A 213 8.21 -3.18 18.57
CA THR A 213 8.17 -2.07 17.61
C THR A 213 7.77 -2.57 16.22
N GLY A 214 6.73 -1.96 15.63
CA GLY A 214 6.28 -2.25 14.27
C GLY A 214 7.16 -1.62 13.20
N LYS A 215 7.01 -2.11 11.97
CA LYS A 215 7.57 -1.50 10.76
C LYS A 215 6.62 -0.42 10.27
N GLU A 216 7.17 0.74 9.93
CA GLU A 216 6.42 1.75 9.18
C GLU A 216 6.02 1.20 7.82
N VAL A 217 4.73 1.28 7.50
CA VAL A 217 4.13 0.85 6.24
C VAL A 217 3.41 2.02 5.57
N ARG A 218 3.50 2.10 4.24
CA ARG A 218 2.87 3.18 3.46
C ARG A 218 1.54 2.70 2.90
N ILE A 219 0.47 3.18 3.53
CA ILE A 219 -0.90 2.75 3.31
C ILE A 219 -1.62 3.81 2.46
N PRO A 220 -1.98 3.49 1.20
CA PRO A 220 -2.85 4.33 0.40
C PRO A 220 -4.29 4.19 0.89
N TYR A 221 -4.88 5.29 1.35
CA TYR A 221 -6.26 5.40 1.78
C TYR A 221 -7.11 6.08 0.73
N ALA A 222 -8.28 5.50 0.44
CA ALA A 222 -9.40 6.17 -0.19
C ALA A 222 -10.32 6.71 0.90
N CYS A 223 -10.36 8.03 1.06
CA CYS A 223 -11.14 8.75 2.06
C CYS A 223 -12.45 9.26 1.47
N LYS A 224 -13.56 8.71 1.96
CA LYS A 224 -14.91 9.21 1.71
C LYS A 224 -15.21 10.33 2.69
N THR A 225 -15.43 11.55 2.17
CA THR A 225 -15.78 12.74 2.96
C THR A 225 -17.09 13.35 2.43
N PRO A 226 -17.88 14.07 3.25
CA PRO A 226 -19.11 14.74 2.78
C PRO A 226 -18.86 15.81 1.69
N ILE A 227 -17.64 16.34 1.59
CA ILE A 227 -17.24 17.35 0.58
C ILE A 227 -16.52 16.73 -0.63
N GLY A 228 -16.66 15.42 -0.81
CA GLY A 228 -16.10 14.67 -1.94
C GLY A 228 -14.95 13.73 -1.55
N ASP A 229 -14.60 12.84 -2.48
CA ASP A 229 -13.55 11.85 -2.29
C ASP A 229 -12.15 12.48 -2.23
N LYS A 230 -11.30 11.96 -1.35
CA LYS A 230 -9.86 12.27 -1.27
C LYS A 230 -9.06 10.97 -1.25
N ASN A 231 -7.82 11.00 -1.76
CA ASN A 231 -6.89 9.87 -1.69
C ASN A 231 -5.56 10.37 -1.13
N ALA A 232 -4.98 9.64 -0.18
CA ALA A 232 -3.70 9.99 0.45
C ALA A 232 -2.93 8.73 0.85
N THR A 233 -1.59 8.79 0.82
CA THR A 233 -0.74 7.70 1.33
C THR A 233 -0.10 8.15 2.64
N SER A 234 -0.48 7.50 3.75
CA SER A 234 0.09 7.79 5.07
C SER A 234 1.11 6.73 5.50
N PRO A 235 2.26 7.15 6.06
CA PRO A 235 3.15 6.28 6.83
C PRO A 235 2.50 5.96 8.18
N VAL A 236 2.17 4.69 8.40
CA VAL A 236 1.55 4.18 9.63
C VAL A 236 2.44 3.12 10.26
N GLN A 237 2.57 3.14 11.57
CA GLN A 237 3.34 2.16 12.35
C GLN A 237 2.47 1.65 13.50
N ILE A 238 2.42 0.34 13.72
CA ILE A 238 1.71 -0.31 14.82
C ILE A 238 2.73 -0.92 15.77
N ASP A 239 2.93 -0.30 16.92
CA ASP A 239 3.70 -0.88 18.01
C ASP A 239 2.77 -1.61 18.99
N ALA A 240 3.30 -2.56 19.77
CA ALA A 240 2.56 -3.28 20.80
C ALA A 240 3.36 -3.45 22.09
N ARG A 241 2.70 -3.33 23.24
CA ARG A 241 3.25 -3.64 24.57
C ARG A 241 2.45 -4.76 25.24
N LYS A 242 3.09 -5.88 25.50
CA LYS A 242 2.51 -7.05 26.16
C LYS A 242 2.30 -6.79 27.66
N ASN A 243 1.04 -6.84 28.07
CA ASN A 243 0.56 -6.67 29.44
C ASN A 243 -0.12 -7.99 29.87
N GLY A 244 0.64 -8.88 30.52
CA GLY A 244 0.18 -10.23 30.84
C GLY A 244 0.02 -11.08 29.58
N GLY A 245 -1.22 -11.46 29.24
CA GLY A 245 -1.54 -12.17 27.99
C GLY A 245 -1.92 -11.24 26.82
N ASP A 246 -2.26 -9.99 27.10
CA ASP A 246 -2.82 -9.03 26.14
C ASP A 246 -1.74 -8.07 25.63
N TYR A 247 -2.03 -7.36 24.55
CA TYR A 247 -1.09 -6.44 23.90
C TYR A 247 -1.76 -5.06 23.75
N ALA A 248 -1.29 -4.06 24.50
CA ALA A 248 -1.66 -2.67 24.31
C ALA A 248 -1.02 -2.17 23.01
N LEU A 249 -1.84 -1.88 22.00
CA LEU A 249 -1.40 -1.35 20.71
C LEU A 249 -1.24 0.17 20.74
N THR A 250 -0.28 0.68 19.99
CA THR A 250 -0.14 2.11 19.67
C THR A 250 0.07 2.26 18.17
N VAL A 251 -0.89 2.89 17.49
CA VAL A 251 -0.86 3.15 16.04
C VAL A 251 -0.48 4.61 15.81
N ARG A 252 0.67 4.83 15.17
CA ARG A 252 1.26 6.15 14.95
C ARG A 252 1.14 6.57 13.49
N PHE A 253 0.70 7.80 13.25
CA PHE A 253 0.62 8.42 11.92
C PHE A 253 1.71 9.49 11.78
N LYS A 254 2.74 9.25 10.95
CA LYS A 254 3.85 10.22 10.77
C LYS A 254 3.54 11.30 9.73
N LYS A 255 2.39 11.22 9.05
CA LYS A 255 1.83 12.28 8.20
C LYS A 255 0.31 12.19 8.22
N SER A 256 -0.35 13.36 8.26
CA SER A 256 -1.80 13.48 8.09
C SER A 256 -2.29 12.83 6.78
N VAL A 257 -3.54 12.36 6.80
CA VAL A 257 -4.29 11.92 5.62
C VAL A 257 -4.91 13.07 4.83
N MET A 258 -5.19 14.22 5.44
CA MET A 258 -5.97 15.31 4.83
C MET A 258 -5.70 16.67 5.49
N ASP A 259 -5.79 17.73 4.69
CA ASP A 259 -5.82 19.11 5.18
C ASP A 259 -7.27 19.55 5.46
N SER A 260 -7.45 20.49 6.39
CA SER A 260 -8.78 20.89 6.88
C SER A 260 -9.51 21.80 5.88
N PRO A 261 -10.80 21.56 5.57
CA PRO A 261 -11.58 22.43 4.69
C PRO A 261 -12.14 23.69 5.36
N ALA A 262 -12.01 23.79 6.69
CA ALA A 262 -12.55 24.86 7.51
C ALA A 262 -11.74 25.03 8.81
N ASP A 263 -12.01 26.08 9.58
CA ASP A 263 -11.52 26.22 10.95
C ASP A 263 -12.21 25.20 11.87
N ILE A 264 -11.43 24.34 12.52
CA ILE A 264 -11.92 23.32 13.46
C ILE A 264 -11.41 23.65 14.87
N PRO A 265 -12.29 23.85 15.88
CA PRO A 265 -11.87 24.09 17.27
C PRO A 265 -11.11 22.92 17.89
N ALA A 266 -10.42 23.17 19.01
CA ALA A 266 -9.89 22.11 19.86
C ALA A 266 -11.00 21.12 20.29
N GLY A 267 -10.62 19.87 20.56
CA GLY A 267 -11.53 18.82 21.02
C GLY A 267 -12.53 18.30 19.98
N SER A 268 -12.53 18.83 18.77
CA SER A 268 -13.58 18.59 17.76
C SER A 268 -13.31 17.38 16.85
N VAL A 269 -12.06 17.16 16.44
CA VAL A 269 -11.60 16.00 15.67
C VAL A 269 -11.38 14.81 16.60
N LYS A 270 -11.97 13.65 16.30
CA LYS A 270 -11.84 12.39 17.06
C LYS A 270 -11.53 11.24 16.10
N PRO A 271 -10.27 10.75 16.07
CA PRO A 271 -9.86 9.66 15.18
C PRO A 271 -9.94 8.27 15.85
N SER A 272 -10.29 7.26 15.07
CA SER A 272 -10.20 5.84 15.45
C SER A 272 -9.83 4.96 14.26
N MET A 273 -9.33 3.75 14.51
CA MET A 273 -9.03 2.78 13.46
C MET A 273 -9.42 1.36 13.88
N ALA A 274 -9.95 0.58 12.93
CA ALA A 274 -10.05 -0.86 13.06
C ALA A 274 -8.76 -1.51 12.51
N VAL A 275 -7.79 -1.82 13.38
CA VAL A 275 -6.57 -2.57 13.02
C VAL A 275 -6.95 -3.98 12.59
N VAL A 276 -6.45 -4.44 11.45
CA VAL A 276 -6.74 -5.79 10.92
C VAL A 276 -5.78 -6.81 11.54
N VAL A 277 -6.34 -7.89 12.08
CA VAL A 277 -5.62 -9.06 12.58
C VAL A 277 -5.67 -10.18 11.55
N GLY A 278 -4.53 -10.81 11.27
CA GLY A 278 -4.39 -11.97 10.38
C GLY A 278 -3.30 -12.94 10.86
N GLY A 279 -2.89 -13.87 9.98
CA GLY A 279 -1.93 -14.92 10.32
C GLY A 279 -2.63 -16.09 11.03
N ALA A 280 -2.15 -16.47 12.21
CA ALA A 280 -2.79 -17.49 13.05
C ALA A 280 -4.14 -17.02 13.64
N ASP A 281 -4.26 -15.72 13.94
CA ASP A 281 -5.47 -15.07 14.46
C ASP A 281 -6.21 -14.30 13.35
N LYS A 282 -7.43 -13.83 13.62
CA LYS A 282 -8.27 -13.11 12.63
C LYS A 282 -9.23 -12.13 13.29
N GLY A 283 -9.54 -11.04 12.60
CA GLY A 283 -10.59 -10.08 12.99
C GLY A 283 -10.09 -8.64 13.00
N THR A 284 -10.65 -7.81 13.87
CA THR A 284 -10.24 -6.40 14.02
C THR A 284 -10.09 -5.99 15.48
N VAL A 285 -9.09 -5.15 15.75
CA VAL A 285 -8.88 -4.48 17.05
C VAL A 285 -9.18 -3.01 16.88
N GLN A 286 -10.08 -2.47 17.70
CA GLN A 286 -10.38 -1.04 17.67
C GLN A 286 -9.31 -0.27 18.45
N VAL A 287 -8.80 0.81 17.86
CA VAL A 287 -7.92 1.79 18.51
C VAL A 287 -8.51 3.19 18.35
N ALA A 288 -8.30 4.07 19.33
CA ALA A 288 -8.80 5.45 19.30
C ALA A 288 -7.73 6.44 19.80
N GLY A 289 -7.69 7.63 19.21
CA GLY A 289 -6.81 8.71 19.63
C GLY A 289 -7.52 9.73 20.52
N PRO A 290 -6.77 10.54 21.28
CA PRO A 290 -7.32 11.74 21.89
C PRO A 290 -7.84 12.71 20.82
N ALA A 291 -8.71 13.64 21.22
CA ALA A 291 -9.15 14.70 20.32
C ALA A 291 -8.04 15.74 20.07
N ASN A 292 -8.15 16.52 18.99
CA ASN A 292 -7.15 17.54 18.66
C ASN A 292 -6.98 18.57 19.81
N ALA A 293 -5.77 18.65 20.37
CA ALA A 293 -5.49 19.49 21.54
C ALA A 293 -5.55 21.00 21.26
N ALA A 294 -5.23 21.41 20.02
CA ALA A 294 -5.29 22.79 19.55
C ALA A 294 -6.30 22.93 18.39
N PRO A 295 -6.83 24.14 18.14
CA PRO A 295 -7.57 24.45 16.93
C PRO A 295 -6.72 24.21 15.67
N ILE A 296 -7.38 23.86 14.56
CA ILE A 296 -6.79 23.60 13.24
C ILE A 296 -7.42 24.62 12.29
N LYS A 297 -6.63 25.37 11.51
CA LYS A 297 -7.17 26.35 10.54
C LYS A 297 -7.58 25.69 9.23
N SER A 298 -8.43 26.38 8.48
CA SER A 298 -8.68 26.01 7.08
C SER A 298 -7.37 26.01 6.29
N GLY A 299 -7.05 24.89 5.63
CA GLY A 299 -5.78 24.63 4.96
C GLY A 299 -4.71 23.93 5.82
N ASP A 300 -4.85 23.83 7.14
CA ASP A 300 -3.87 23.13 7.99
C ASP A 300 -4.03 21.60 7.91
N PRO A 301 -2.94 20.82 8.01
CA PRO A 301 -3.00 19.36 8.05
C PRO A 301 -3.69 18.85 9.33
N ILE A 302 -4.71 17.99 9.19
CA ILE A 302 -5.41 17.38 10.32
C ILE A 302 -4.49 16.32 10.94
N ALA A 303 -3.70 16.71 11.94
CA ALA A 303 -2.81 15.79 12.64
C ALA A 303 -3.62 14.66 13.33
N ILE A 304 -3.23 13.41 13.06
CA ILE A 304 -3.78 12.23 13.71
C ILE A 304 -2.83 11.85 14.86
N PRO A 305 -3.18 12.09 16.14
CA PRO A 305 -2.39 11.64 17.27
C PRO A 305 -2.33 10.11 17.35
N ASP A 306 -1.40 9.58 18.15
CA ASP A 306 -1.28 8.15 18.40
C ASP A 306 -2.61 7.54 18.88
N LEU A 307 -3.08 6.50 18.18
CA LEU A 307 -4.30 5.78 18.50
C LEU A 307 -3.96 4.56 19.37
N THR A 308 -4.66 4.36 20.48
CA THR A 308 -4.41 3.25 21.42
C THR A 308 -5.62 2.32 21.57
N GLY A 309 -5.35 1.06 21.93
CA GLY A 309 -6.37 0.04 22.18
C GLY A 309 -5.71 -1.28 22.57
N THR A 310 -6.51 -2.33 22.84
CA THR A 310 -5.99 -3.61 23.35
C THR A 310 -6.28 -4.75 22.39
N TYR A 311 -5.22 -5.41 21.91
CA TYR A 311 -5.31 -6.67 21.20
C TYR A 311 -5.26 -7.83 22.20
N LYS A 312 -6.31 -8.66 22.21
CA LYS A 312 -6.41 -9.88 22.99
C LYS A 312 -6.41 -11.08 22.04
N PRO A 313 -5.33 -11.88 21.94
CA PRO A 313 -5.24 -12.92 20.93
C PRO A 313 -6.31 -14.01 21.08
N GLY A 314 -7.01 -14.33 19.99
CA GLY A 314 -7.95 -15.45 19.95
C GLY A 314 -7.30 -16.79 19.60
N ALA A 315 -6.14 -16.76 18.93
CA ALA A 315 -5.44 -17.96 18.44
C ALA A 315 -3.96 -18.00 18.86
N THR A 316 -3.42 -19.21 18.92
CA THR A 316 -2.00 -19.48 19.18
C THR A 316 -1.23 -19.59 17.86
N GLY A 317 -0.09 -18.90 17.75
CA GLY A 317 0.77 -18.91 16.57
C GLY A 317 1.21 -17.50 16.16
N SER A 318 1.76 -17.36 14.95
CA SER A 318 2.25 -16.06 14.47
C SER A 318 1.11 -15.23 13.88
N SER A 319 0.75 -14.16 14.58
CA SER A 319 -0.39 -13.28 14.28
C SER A 319 0.11 -11.93 13.77
N THR A 320 -0.55 -11.38 12.75
CA THR A 320 -0.12 -10.16 12.04
C THR A 320 -1.08 -9.01 12.26
N LEU A 321 -0.53 -7.81 12.47
CA LEU A 321 -1.25 -6.56 12.67
C LEU A 321 -0.98 -5.62 11.49
N SER A 322 -2.05 -5.22 10.80
CA SER A 322 -2.01 -4.37 9.61
C SER A 322 -2.94 -3.17 9.78
N PRO A 323 -2.59 -1.95 9.33
CA PRO A 323 -3.51 -0.81 9.37
C PRO A 323 -4.78 -1.11 8.54
N GLY A 324 -5.94 -0.86 9.14
CA GLY A 324 -7.24 -1.03 8.51
C GLY A 324 -7.95 0.30 8.30
N VAL A 325 -9.28 0.31 8.37
CA VAL A 325 -10.09 1.51 8.13
C VAL A 325 -9.84 2.53 9.23
N LEU A 326 -9.41 3.73 8.84
CA LEU A 326 -9.31 4.92 9.68
C LEU A 326 -10.63 5.72 9.57
N THR A 327 -11.22 6.05 10.71
CA THR A 327 -12.42 6.90 10.81
C THR A 327 -12.04 8.19 11.52
N VAL A 328 -12.44 9.33 10.96
CA VAL A 328 -12.20 10.66 11.55
C VAL A 328 -13.54 11.37 11.68
N ASN A 329 -13.99 11.58 12.91
CA ASN A 329 -15.21 12.34 13.21
C ASN A 329 -14.84 13.79 13.56
N ALA A 330 -15.45 14.76 12.89
CA ALA A 330 -15.22 16.19 13.13
C ALA A 330 -16.49 17.00 12.88
N LEU A 331 -16.85 17.88 13.81
CA LEU A 331 -18.00 18.81 13.69
C LEU A 331 -19.33 18.13 13.31
N GLY A 332 -19.58 16.92 13.82
CA GLY A 332 -20.77 16.12 13.50
C GLY A 332 -20.72 15.38 12.16
N THR A 333 -19.64 15.54 11.38
CA THR A 333 -19.37 14.78 10.16
C THR A 333 -18.45 13.60 10.41
N THR A 334 -18.55 12.56 9.58
CA THR A 334 -17.66 11.40 9.56
C THR A 334 -16.93 11.34 8.23
N THR A 335 -15.60 11.19 8.28
CA THR A 335 -14.78 10.75 7.15
C THR A 335 -14.31 9.32 7.38
N THR A 336 -14.42 8.49 6.35
CA THR A 336 -13.97 7.08 6.39
C THR A 336 -12.88 6.87 5.35
N CYS A 337 -11.66 6.62 5.82
CA CYS A 337 -10.47 6.34 5.04
C CYS A 337 -10.21 4.82 5.00
N THR A 338 -10.51 4.19 3.87
CA THR A 338 -10.33 2.75 3.66
C THR A 338 -9.01 2.47 2.93
N PRO A 339 -8.14 1.57 3.42
CA PRO A 339 -6.95 1.15 2.69
C PRO A 339 -7.31 0.52 1.34
N THR A 340 -6.75 1.02 0.24
CA THR A 340 -6.88 0.38 -1.09
C THR A 340 -5.91 -0.80 -1.26
N ARG A 341 -4.83 -0.80 -0.48
CA ARG A 341 -4.05 -1.98 -0.09
C ARG A 341 -3.61 -1.80 1.36
N THR A 342 -3.32 -2.89 2.07
CA THR A 342 -2.64 -2.84 3.37
C THR A 342 -1.31 -3.61 3.35
N GLN A 343 -0.53 -3.46 4.42
CA GLN A 343 0.73 -4.18 4.65
C GLN A 343 0.85 -4.51 6.14
N VAL A 344 1.43 -5.66 6.48
CA VAL A 344 1.73 -6.03 7.87
C VAL A 344 2.75 -5.05 8.44
N SER A 345 2.36 -4.35 9.51
CA SER A 345 3.26 -3.48 10.27
C SER A 345 4.01 -4.29 11.32
N LEU A 346 3.31 -5.15 12.05
CA LEU A 346 3.87 -5.94 13.15
C LEU A 346 3.41 -7.40 13.08
N THR A 347 4.30 -8.32 13.45
CA THR A 347 3.99 -9.74 13.67
C THR A 347 4.30 -10.05 15.13
N LEU A 348 3.42 -10.80 15.79
CA LEU A 348 3.52 -11.22 17.17
C LEU A 348 3.29 -12.73 17.25
N ASP A 349 4.14 -13.45 17.96
CA ASP A 349 3.83 -14.83 18.34
C ASP A 349 2.93 -14.80 19.57
N THR A 350 1.69 -15.27 19.38
CA THR A 350 0.59 -15.15 20.34
C THR A 350 0.20 -16.50 20.94
N THR A 351 -0.41 -16.45 22.12
CA THR A 351 -1.13 -17.58 22.74
C THR A 351 -2.62 -17.22 22.77
N GLY A 352 -3.46 -18.07 22.18
CA GLY A 352 -4.90 -17.83 22.08
C GLY A 352 -5.60 -17.88 23.44
N GLN A 353 -6.63 -17.05 23.59
CA GLN A 353 -7.36 -16.88 24.84
C GLN A 353 -8.88 -16.98 24.66
N ALA A 354 -9.58 -17.37 25.72
CA ALA A 354 -11.03 -17.28 25.80
C ALA A 354 -11.50 -15.82 25.63
N GLY A 355 -12.38 -15.58 24.64
CA GLY A 355 -12.86 -14.24 24.29
C GLY A 355 -11.80 -13.33 23.65
N GLY A 356 -10.75 -13.89 23.04
CA GLY A 356 -9.85 -13.13 22.16
C GLY A 356 -10.43 -12.85 20.76
N THR A 357 -9.71 -12.10 19.92
CA THR A 357 -10.24 -11.47 18.69
C THR A 357 -10.95 -12.43 17.74
N SER A 358 -10.39 -13.61 17.43
CA SER A 358 -11.05 -14.61 16.57
C SER A 358 -12.13 -15.46 17.26
N GLY A 359 -12.25 -15.40 18.59
CA GLY A 359 -13.29 -16.08 19.36
C GLY A 359 -14.55 -15.23 19.58
N GLY A 360 -14.53 -13.95 19.17
CA GLY A 360 -15.67 -13.04 19.29
C GLY A 360 -16.72 -13.24 18.19
N THR A 361 -17.61 -14.22 18.35
CA THR A 361 -18.88 -14.23 17.58
C THR A 361 -19.67 -12.98 17.93
N ALA A 362 -19.89 -12.10 16.95
CA ALA A 362 -20.62 -10.86 17.13
C ALA A 362 -22.13 -11.12 17.25
N THR A 363 -22.58 -11.58 18.41
CA THR A 363 -24.01 -11.69 18.75
C THR A 363 -24.61 -10.29 18.86
N SER A 364 -25.35 -9.87 17.85
CA SER A 364 -26.19 -8.67 17.89
C SER A 364 -27.40 -8.89 18.79
N GLY A 365 -27.18 -8.84 20.11
CA GLY A 365 -28.21 -8.87 21.15
C GLY A 365 -28.54 -7.46 21.63
N GLY A 366 -29.82 -7.07 21.61
CA GLY A 366 -30.28 -5.74 22.01
C GLY A 366 -30.34 -5.53 23.53
N SER A 367 -30.21 -4.28 23.97
CA SER A 367 -30.23 -3.88 25.38
C SER A 367 -31.65 -3.82 25.96
N THR A 368 -32.05 -4.79 26.78
CA THR A 368 -33.15 -4.63 27.77
C THR A 368 -33.02 -5.59 28.96
N GLY A 369 -32.78 -5.05 30.16
CA GLY A 369 -32.87 -5.76 31.45
C GLY A 369 -31.72 -6.73 31.78
N GLY A 370 -31.38 -6.96 33.05
CA GLY A 370 -31.87 -6.30 34.28
C GLY A 370 -31.58 -7.13 35.55
N THR A 371 -31.56 -6.45 36.71
CA THR A 371 -31.39 -7.00 38.09
C THR A 371 -30.01 -7.57 38.46
N SER A 372 -29.52 -7.50 39.71
CA SER A 372 -29.82 -6.59 40.84
C SER A 372 -28.76 -6.76 41.95
N ALA A 373 -28.16 -5.68 42.48
CA ALA A 373 -27.38 -5.70 43.74
C ALA A 373 -27.03 -4.30 44.32
N SER A 374 -28.01 -3.50 44.74
CA SER A 374 -27.78 -2.39 45.69
C SER A 374 -29.06 -2.05 46.46
N THR A 375 -28.91 -1.54 47.69
CA THR A 375 -29.99 -1.39 48.67
C THR A 375 -30.51 0.05 48.83
N SER A 376 -31.73 0.14 49.37
CA SER A 376 -32.33 1.26 50.12
C SER A 376 -32.59 2.60 49.43
N GLY A 377 -33.88 2.95 49.36
CA GLY A 377 -34.36 4.32 49.67
C GLY A 377 -35.13 5.07 48.58
N GLY A 378 -36.23 5.72 48.97
CA GLY A 378 -36.89 6.79 48.19
C GLY A 378 -38.29 6.45 47.66
N LEU A 379 -39.27 7.30 47.99
CA LEU A 379 -40.61 7.32 47.38
C LEU A 379 -40.66 8.39 46.29
N ALA A 380 -41.38 8.12 45.20
CA ALA A 380 -42.47 9.00 44.72
C ALA A 380 -43.17 8.37 43.50
N ASP A 381 -44.51 8.34 43.53
CA ASP A 381 -45.37 8.10 42.38
C ASP A 381 -46.28 9.32 42.21
N THR A 382 -46.39 9.84 40.98
CA THR A 382 -47.34 10.88 40.56
C THR A 382 -47.67 10.69 39.08
N GLY A 383 -48.96 10.55 38.76
CA GLY A 383 -49.47 10.26 37.41
C GLY A 383 -49.40 11.42 36.38
N ALA A 384 -50.14 11.37 35.27
CA ALA A 384 -51.35 10.56 35.06
C ALA A 384 -51.66 10.19 33.58
N SER A 385 -52.74 9.42 33.46
CA SER A 385 -53.60 9.05 32.30
C SER A 385 -53.93 10.21 31.33
N ASP A 386 -54.47 10.03 30.12
CA ASP A 386 -54.95 8.86 29.33
C ASP A 386 -54.95 9.28 27.81
N HIS A 387 -55.47 8.63 26.76
CA HIS A 387 -56.31 7.44 26.51
C HIS A 387 -55.84 6.69 25.24
N GLY A 388 -56.45 5.53 24.90
CA GLY A 388 -56.56 5.07 23.50
C GLY A 388 -56.46 3.57 23.22
N THR A 389 -57.57 2.83 23.35
CA THR A 389 -57.62 1.37 23.10
C THR A 389 -58.10 1.00 21.69
N LEU A 390 -57.34 0.16 20.96
CA LEU A 390 -57.89 -0.71 19.92
C LEU A 390 -57.17 -2.07 19.83
N LYS A 391 -57.95 -3.13 20.03
CA LYS A 391 -57.68 -4.55 19.69
C LYS A 391 -58.57 -4.88 18.46
N ALA A 392 -58.35 -5.91 17.63
CA ALA A 392 -57.26 -6.88 17.44
C ALA A 392 -57.48 -7.59 16.06
N LEU A 393 -56.90 -8.78 15.87
CA LEU A 393 -57.00 -9.68 14.70
C LEU A 393 -56.28 -9.19 13.41
N GLY A 394 -55.60 -10.02 12.61
CA GLY A 394 -55.14 -11.39 12.82
C GLY A 394 -55.45 -12.35 11.66
N LEU A 395 -54.43 -12.84 10.94
CA LEU A 395 -54.53 -14.02 10.06
C LEU A 395 -53.17 -14.72 9.87
N VAL A 396 -53.22 -15.97 9.42
CA VAL A 396 -52.09 -16.87 9.08
C VAL A 396 -52.27 -17.35 7.64
N ALA A 397 -51.20 -17.89 7.04
CA ALA A 397 -51.05 -18.44 5.68
C ALA A 397 -50.74 -17.39 4.57
N GLY A 398 -50.02 -17.76 3.51
CA GLY A 398 -49.46 -19.10 3.22
C GLY A 398 -48.38 -19.10 2.13
N THR A 399 -47.63 -20.19 2.05
CA THR A 399 -46.59 -20.43 1.03
C THR A 399 -47.20 -20.84 -0.30
N ALA A 400 -46.84 -20.14 -1.38
CA ALA A 400 -47.20 -20.51 -2.75
C ALA A 400 -45.95 -20.91 -3.54
N ILE A 401 -45.93 -22.15 -4.03
CA ILE A 401 -44.91 -22.66 -4.95
C ILE A 401 -45.36 -22.36 -6.38
N LEU A 402 -44.49 -21.73 -7.18
CA LEU A 402 -44.70 -21.63 -8.63
C LEU A 402 -43.81 -22.64 -9.36
N LEU A 403 -44.46 -23.66 -9.93
CA LEU A 403 -43.91 -24.66 -10.83
C LEU A 403 -44.66 -24.59 -12.16
N GLY A 404 -43.93 -24.86 -13.25
CA GLY A 404 -44.48 -24.90 -14.61
C GLY A 404 -44.20 -23.63 -15.44
N GLY A 405 -43.85 -23.74 -16.71
CA GLY A 405 -43.60 -24.97 -17.47
C GLY A 405 -42.97 -24.68 -18.83
N ALA A 406 -42.12 -25.58 -19.32
CA ALA A 406 -41.52 -25.46 -20.64
C ALA A 406 -42.49 -25.95 -21.72
N VAL A 407 -42.66 -25.17 -22.79
CA VAL A 407 -43.35 -25.60 -24.01
C VAL A 407 -42.39 -25.47 -25.18
N PHE A 408 -42.00 -26.60 -25.76
CA PHE A 408 -41.36 -26.66 -27.07
C PHE A 408 -42.37 -26.24 -28.15
N THR A 409 -41.98 -25.32 -29.02
CA THR A 409 -42.47 -25.29 -30.41
C THR A 409 -41.30 -25.24 -31.37
N PHE A 410 -41.40 -26.03 -32.44
CA PHE A 410 -40.29 -26.37 -33.34
C PHE A 410 -40.83 -26.26 -34.77
N MET A 411 -40.26 -25.40 -35.62
CA MET A 411 -40.73 -25.25 -37.00
C MET A 411 -39.60 -24.88 -37.98
N PRO A 412 -39.59 -25.37 -39.24
CA PRO A 412 -38.32 -25.53 -39.98
C PRO A 412 -38.17 -24.73 -41.31
N ARG A 413 -36.97 -24.20 -41.50
CA ARG A 413 -36.09 -24.37 -42.68
C ARG A 413 -36.69 -24.33 -44.12
N SER A 414 -36.59 -23.18 -44.77
CA SER A 414 -36.23 -22.98 -46.20
C SER A 414 -35.75 -21.53 -46.38
N ARG A 415 -34.69 -21.11 -47.11
CA ARG A 415 -33.76 -21.62 -48.14
C ARG A 415 -34.14 -21.29 -49.61
N ARG A 416 -33.41 -20.32 -50.18
CA ARG A 416 -33.40 -19.83 -51.57
C ARG A 416 -34.66 -19.04 -51.99
N ARG A 417 -34.59 -18.16 -52.99
CA ARG A 417 -33.47 -17.86 -53.92
C ARG A 417 -32.62 -16.68 -53.48
#